data_AF-A0A6B0WIP2-F1
#
_entry.id   AF-A0A6B0WIP2-F1
#
_cell.length_a   1.000
_cell.length_b   1.000
_cell.length_c   1.000
_cell.angle_alpha   90.00
_cell.angle_beta   90.00
_cell.angle_gamma   90.00
#
_symmetry.space_group_name_H-M   'P 1'
#
loop_
_entity.id
_entity.type
_entity.pdbx_description
1 polymer ?
#
loop_
_entity_poly.entity_id
_entity_poly.type
_entity_poly.pdbx_seq_one_letter_code
_entity_poly.pdbx_strand_id
1 'polypeptide(L)'
;MTARIPVRVCRSCGFEFLDHEAETLQHEAICQHLGVLAPKEVRGIRALHGMSRVAFAKVTGLGEATLNRWENGLLIQNRANDRYLRLLASPGNVQALQHMEDAGASETSETVGASRFRMLDASAARRRRRTPFRLVA
;
A
#
# COMPACT_ATOMS: atom_id res chain seq x y z
N MET A 1 -15.36 -14.93 -15.24
CA MET A 1 -15.37 -13.55 -15.74
C MET A 1 -14.53 -13.49 -17.00
N THR A 2 -14.96 -12.74 -18.02
CA THR A 2 -14.23 -12.57 -19.28
C THR A 2 -14.06 -11.07 -19.56
N ALA A 3 -12.87 -10.66 -20.01
CA ALA A 3 -12.56 -9.29 -20.41
C ALA A 3 -11.97 -9.30 -21.81
N ARG A 4 -12.33 -8.31 -22.64
CA ARG A 4 -11.78 -8.13 -23.98
C ARG A 4 -10.65 -7.11 -23.91
N ILE A 5 -9.43 -7.58 -24.16
CA ILE A 5 -8.21 -6.77 -24.09
C ILE A 5 -7.60 -6.69 -25.49
N PRO A 6 -7.32 -5.49 -26.02
CA PRO A 6 -6.69 -5.35 -27.32
C PRO A 6 -5.25 -5.89 -27.27
N VAL A 7 -4.87 -6.66 -28.31
CA VAL A 7 -3.50 -7.13 -28.50
C VAL A 7 -2.90 -6.41 -29.69
N ARG A 8 -1.65 -5.98 -29.57
CA ARG A 8 -0.88 -5.39 -30.67
C ARG A 8 0.03 -6.44 -31.27
N VAL A 9 0.23 -6.37 -32.58
CA VAL A 9 1.08 -7.30 -33.32
C VAL A 9 2.15 -6.52 -34.05
N CYS A 10 3.41 -6.88 -33.85
CA CYS A 10 4.54 -6.30 -34.57
C CYS A 10 4.49 -6.70 -36.05
N ARG A 11 4.46 -5.72 -36.95
CA ARG A 11 4.31 -5.97 -38.40
C ARG A 11 5.52 -6.67 -39.03
N SER A 12 6.71 -6.55 -38.44
CA SER A 12 7.94 -7.11 -39.01
C SER A 12 8.23 -8.55 -38.58
N CYS A 13 7.84 -8.95 -37.36
CA CYS A 13 8.14 -10.27 -36.81
C CYS A 13 6.92 -11.04 -36.30
N GLY A 14 5.72 -10.44 -36.31
CA GLY A 14 4.50 -11.07 -35.82
C GLY A 14 4.39 -11.17 -34.30
N PHE A 15 5.31 -10.57 -33.54
CA PHE A 15 5.29 -10.64 -32.08
C PHE A 15 4.05 -9.93 -31.50
N GLU A 16 3.31 -10.64 -30.65
CA GLU A 16 2.14 -10.13 -29.96
C GLU A 16 2.49 -9.55 -28.59
N PHE A 17 1.96 -8.38 -28.27
CA PHE A 17 2.18 -7.72 -26.99
C PHE A 17 0.98 -6.88 -26.57
N LEU A 18 0.88 -6.65 -25.26
CA LEU A 18 -0.06 -5.70 -24.68
C LEU A 18 0.62 -4.33 -24.64
N ASP A 19 -0.09 -3.30 -25.08
CA ASP A 19 0.34 -1.93 -24.87
C ASP A 19 -0.17 -1.41 -23.51
N HIS A 20 0.22 -0.19 -23.17
CA HIS A 20 -0.18 0.43 -21.91
C HIS A 20 -1.72 0.51 -21.72
N GLU A 21 -2.46 0.73 -22.82
CA GLU A 21 -3.93 0.75 -22.78
C GLU A 21 -4.50 -0.63 -22.42
N ALA A 22 -4.00 -1.67 -23.09
CA ALA A 22 -4.37 -3.05 -22.84
C ALA A 22 -4.06 -3.49 -21.40
N GLU A 23 -2.88 -3.16 -20.89
CA GLU A 23 -2.49 -3.43 -19.50
C GLU A 23 -3.40 -2.72 -18.50
N THR A 24 -3.77 -1.46 -18.78
CA THR A 24 -4.70 -0.69 -17.94
C THR A 24 -6.07 -1.36 -17.90
N LEU A 25 -6.62 -1.74 -19.06
CA LEU A 25 -7.93 -2.41 -19.16
C LEU A 25 -7.91 -3.77 -18.46
N GLN A 26 -6.82 -4.51 -18.58
CA GLN A 26 -6.66 -5.80 -17.91
C GLN A 26 -6.67 -5.60 -16.39
N HIS A 27 -5.91 -4.63 -15.88
CA HIS A 27 -5.86 -4.33 -14.46
C HIS A 27 -7.23 -3.89 -13.93
N GLU A 28 -7.92 -2.98 -14.61
CA GLU A 28 -9.27 -2.54 -14.24
C GLU A 28 -10.27 -3.69 -14.21
N ALA A 29 -10.22 -4.61 -15.18
CA ALA A 29 -11.05 -5.80 -15.18
C ALA A 29 -10.77 -6.71 -13.97
N ILE A 30 -9.51 -6.88 -13.58
CA ILE A 30 -9.16 -7.67 -12.39
C ILE A 30 -9.67 -6.98 -11.12
N CYS A 31 -9.52 -5.66 -10.99
CA CYS A 31 -10.07 -4.90 -9.86
C CYS A 31 -11.59 -5.08 -9.73
N GLN A 32 -12.31 -4.99 -10.86
CA GLN A 32 -13.76 -5.24 -10.90
C GLN A 32 -14.10 -6.66 -10.47
N HIS A 33 -13.34 -7.67 -10.94
CA HIS A 33 -13.54 -9.06 -10.53
C HIS A 33 -13.40 -9.27 -9.02
N LEU A 34 -12.38 -8.65 -8.44
CA LEU A 34 -12.05 -8.77 -7.02
C LEU A 34 -12.94 -7.89 -6.12
N GLY A 35 -13.70 -6.96 -6.72
CA GLY A 35 -14.54 -6.01 -6.01
C GLY A 35 -13.74 -4.93 -5.27
N VAL A 36 -12.57 -4.57 -5.81
CA VAL A 36 -11.66 -3.56 -5.22
C VAL A 36 -11.52 -2.35 -6.14
N LEU A 37 -11.11 -1.22 -5.58
CA LEU A 37 -10.89 0.02 -6.30
C LEU A 37 -9.85 -0.14 -7.41
N ALA A 38 -10.15 0.41 -8.58
CA ALA A 38 -9.21 0.58 -9.69
C ALA A 38 -8.22 1.72 -9.43
N PRO A 39 -7.07 1.76 -10.12
CA PRO A 39 -6.02 2.78 -9.93
C PRO A 39 -6.53 4.23 -10.00
N LYS A 40 -7.46 4.50 -10.92
CA LYS A 40 -8.08 5.82 -11.09
C LYS A 40 -8.94 6.21 -9.88
N GLU A 41 -9.64 5.26 -9.28
CA GLU A 41 -10.49 5.50 -8.11
C GLU A 41 -9.62 5.76 -6.87
N VAL A 42 -8.54 4.99 -6.68
CA VAL A 42 -7.57 5.24 -5.59
C VAL A 42 -6.96 6.64 -5.71
N ARG A 43 -6.54 7.04 -6.91
CA ARG A 43 -6.05 8.40 -7.18
C ARG A 43 -7.12 9.45 -6.92
N GLY A 44 -8.37 9.16 -7.31
CA GLY A 44 -9.52 10.03 -7.09
C GLY A 44 -9.74 10.32 -5.61
N ILE A 45 -9.70 9.30 -4.75
CA ILE A 45 -9.84 9.46 -3.29
C ILE A 45 -8.79 10.41 -2.73
N ARG A 46 -7.51 10.27 -3.11
CA ARG A 46 -6.47 11.22 -2.70
C ARG A 46 -6.73 12.63 -3.24
N ALA A 47 -7.14 12.73 -4.50
CA ALA A 47 -7.39 14.01 -5.17
C ALA A 47 -8.57 14.78 -4.55
N LEU A 48 -9.58 14.09 -3.99
CA LEU A 48 -10.70 14.71 -3.26
C LEU A 48 -10.21 15.60 -2.11
N HIS A 49 -9.07 15.26 -1.50
CA HIS A 49 -8.48 16.01 -0.39
C HIS A 49 -7.46 17.05 -0.83
N GLY A 50 -7.21 17.19 -2.14
CA GLY A 50 -6.20 18.13 -2.67
C GLY A 50 -4.75 17.80 -2.25
N MET A 51 -4.48 16.58 -1.81
CA MET A 51 -3.19 16.20 -1.23
C MET A 51 -2.22 15.60 -2.26
N SER A 52 -0.93 15.87 -2.08
CA SER A 52 0.14 15.11 -2.73
C SER A 52 0.19 13.68 -2.17
N ARG A 53 0.86 12.74 -2.86
CA ARG A 53 1.04 11.37 -2.33
C ARG A 53 1.78 11.36 -1.00
N VAL A 54 2.83 12.19 -0.87
CA VAL A 54 3.59 12.34 0.38
C VAL A 54 2.70 12.81 1.54
N ALA A 55 1.89 13.85 1.32
CA ALA A 55 0.99 14.38 2.34
C ALA A 55 -0.09 13.35 2.73
N PHE A 56 -0.69 12.70 1.74
CA PHE A 56 -1.70 11.68 1.96
C PHE A 56 -1.13 10.45 2.68
N ALA A 57 0.07 10.01 2.30
CA ALA A 57 0.82 8.95 2.98
C ALA A 57 1.04 9.28 4.46
N LYS A 58 1.50 10.50 4.75
CA LYS A 58 1.73 10.97 6.11
C LYS A 58 0.46 10.93 6.95
N VAL A 59 -0.63 11.52 6.47
CA VAL A 59 -1.91 11.58 7.21
C VAL A 59 -2.53 10.20 7.41
N THR A 60 -2.44 9.31 6.41
CA THR A 60 -3.15 8.02 6.45
C THR A 60 -2.32 6.87 7.00
N GLY A 61 -1.02 7.06 7.21
CA GLY A 61 -0.08 5.99 7.56
C GLY A 61 0.20 5.00 6.42
N LEU A 62 -0.34 5.21 5.22
CA LEU A 62 -0.04 4.38 4.05
C LEU A 62 1.36 4.74 3.52
N GLY A 63 2.14 3.73 3.11
CA GLY A 63 3.44 4.00 2.48
C GLY A 63 3.28 4.73 1.13
N GLU A 64 4.08 5.77 0.89
CA GLU A 64 4.03 6.53 -0.38
C GLU A 64 4.29 5.62 -1.59
N ALA A 65 5.28 4.73 -1.53
CA ALA A 65 5.58 3.78 -2.58
C ALA A 65 4.40 2.81 -2.84
N THR A 66 3.64 2.48 -1.80
CA THR A 66 2.44 1.65 -1.91
C THR A 66 1.34 2.38 -2.66
N LEU A 67 1.07 3.64 -2.30
CA LEU A 67 0.13 4.49 -3.02
C LEU A 67 0.54 4.68 -4.49
N ASN A 68 1.84 4.88 -4.75
CA ASN A 68 2.36 4.99 -6.11
C ASN A 68 2.08 3.74 -6.94
N ARG A 69 2.25 2.54 -6.35
CA ARG A 69 1.96 1.28 -7.07
C ARG A 69 0.47 1.12 -7.34
N TRP A 70 -0.39 1.41 -6.37
CA TRP A 70 -1.84 1.31 -6.54
C TRP A 70 -2.37 2.31 -7.57
N GLU A 71 -1.96 3.57 -7.50
CA GLU A 71 -2.43 4.63 -8.41
C GLU A 71 -1.94 4.50 -9.86
N ASN A 72 -0.93 3.65 -10.11
CA ASN A 72 -0.42 3.36 -11.45
C ASN A 72 -0.72 1.93 -11.90
N GLY A 73 -1.53 1.16 -11.16
CA GLY A 73 -1.90 -0.21 -11.54
C GLY A 73 -0.75 -1.24 -11.48
N LEU A 74 0.32 -0.94 -10.76
CA LEU A 74 1.46 -1.84 -10.58
C LEU A 74 1.20 -2.91 -9.49
N LEU A 75 0.24 -2.64 -8.60
CA LEU A 75 -0.15 -3.57 -7.54
C LEU A 75 -1.63 -3.39 -7.22
N ILE A 76 -2.31 -4.50 -6.94
CA ILE A 76 -3.68 -4.50 -6.43
C ILE A 76 -3.63 -4.57 -4.90
N GLN A 77 -4.37 -3.69 -4.25
CA GLN A 77 -4.54 -3.65 -2.80
C GLN A 77 -5.29 -4.89 -2.29
N ASN A 78 -5.02 -5.28 -1.04
CA ASN A 78 -5.84 -6.27 -0.37
C ASN A 78 -7.19 -5.67 0.08
N ARG A 79 -8.12 -6.52 0.51
CA ARG A 79 -9.47 -6.10 0.95
C ARG A 79 -9.47 -5.15 2.14
N ALA A 80 -8.50 -5.24 3.04
CA ALA A 80 -8.43 -4.36 4.21
C ALA A 80 -8.08 -2.92 3.76
N ASN A 81 -7.06 -2.79 2.92
CA ASN A 81 -6.63 -1.52 2.36
C ASN A 81 -7.69 -0.92 1.42
N ASP A 82 -8.42 -1.75 0.66
CA ASP A 82 -9.57 -1.30 -0.14
C ASP A 82 -10.64 -0.62 0.74
N ARG A 83 -11.07 -1.30 1.81
CA ARG A 83 -12.04 -0.74 2.77
C ARG A 83 -11.51 0.54 3.40
N TYR A 84 -10.24 0.57 3.77
CA TYR A 84 -9.62 1.75 4.34
C TYR A 84 -9.65 2.93 3.37
N LEU A 85 -9.24 2.73 2.11
CA LEU A 85 -9.33 3.76 1.07
C LEU A 85 -10.76 4.27 0.88
N ARG A 86 -11.77 3.37 0.87
CA ARG A 86 -13.18 3.78 0.79
C ARG A 86 -13.61 4.64 1.98
N LEU A 87 -13.16 4.33 3.19
CA LEU A 87 -13.41 5.17 4.36
C LEU A 87 -12.73 6.55 4.21
N LEU A 88 -11.54 6.58 3.63
CA LEU A 88 -10.80 7.81 3.35
C LEU A 88 -11.47 8.69 2.28
N ALA A 89 -12.50 8.21 1.56
CA ALA A 89 -13.30 9.08 0.69
C ALA A 89 -14.13 10.11 1.48
N SER A 90 -14.37 9.89 2.77
CA SER A 90 -15.05 10.83 3.66
C SER A 90 -14.07 11.85 4.25
N PRO A 91 -14.28 13.17 4.06
CA PRO A 91 -13.43 14.21 4.65
C PRO A 91 -13.30 14.13 6.16
N GLY A 92 -14.38 13.76 6.87
CA GLY A 92 -14.37 13.66 8.33
C GLY A 92 -13.39 12.60 8.86
N ASN A 93 -13.20 11.51 8.12
CA ASN A 93 -12.23 10.47 8.50
C ASN A 93 -10.78 10.97 8.31
N VAL A 94 -10.52 11.71 7.24
CA VAL A 94 -9.19 12.31 7.00
C VAL A 94 -8.87 13.38 8.04
N GLN A 95 -9.85 14.22 8.40
CA GLN A 95 -9.69 15.22 9.46
C GLN A 95 -9.39 14.56 10.81
N ALA A 96 -10.11 13.48 11.17
CA ALA A 96 -9.83 12.74 12.40
C ALA A 96 -8.39 12.21 12.44
N LEU A 97 -7.89 11.68 11.32
CA LEU A 97 -6.50 11.21 11.21
C LEU A 97 -5.48 12.36 11.31
N GLN A 98 -5.76 13.52 10.71
CA GLN A 98 -4.91 14.71 10.86
C GLN A 98 -4.78 15.13 12.32
N HIS A 99 -5.90 15.19 13.05
CA HIS A 99 -5.89 15.51 14.47
C HIS A 99 -5.09 14.50 15.30
N MET A 100 -5.13 13.21 14.94
CA MET A 100 -4.32 12.18 15.60
C MET A 100 -2.81 12.36 15.35
N GLU A 101 -2.43 12.67 14.11
CA GLU A 101 -1.03 12.95 13.75
C GLU A 101 -0.51 14.23 14.45
N ASP A 102 -1.33 15.28 14.51
CA ASP A 102 -0.97 16.54 15.17
C ASP A 102 -0.81 16.35 16.69
N ALA A 103 -1.69 15.56 17.32
CA ALA A 103 -1.59 15.21 18.74
C ALA A 103 -0.31 14.40 19.03
N GLY A 104 0.01 13.40 18.18
CA GLY A 104 1.23 12.62 18.31
C GLY A 104 2.52 13.43 18.11
N ALA A 105 2.49 14.42 17.20
CA ALA A 105 3.61 15.33 16.97
C ALA A 105 3.91 16.19 18.21
N SER A 106 2.88 16.62 18.95
CA SER A 106 3.04 17.41 20.17
C SER A 106 3.65 16.63 21.33
N GLU A 107 3.48 15.30 21.39
CA GLU A 107 4.06 14.44 22.43
C GLU A 107 5.52 14.05 22.14
N THR A 108 5.94 14.05 20.86
CA THR A 108 7.32 13.68 20.48
C THR A 108 8.39 14.75 20.72
N SER A 109 8.01 15.96 21.15
CA SER A 109 8.97 17.04 21.42
C SER A 109 9.69 16.92 22.77
N GLU A 110 9.28 16.00 23.65
CA GLU A 110 9.97 15.77 24.92
C GLU A 110 10.60 14.36 24.93
N THR A 111 11.93 14.33 24.84
CA THR A 111 12.83 13.16 24.90
C THR A 111 12.94 12.27 23.65
N VAL A 112 13.82 12.65 22.73
CA VAL A 112 14.48 11.70 21.80
C VAL A 112 15.48 10.85 22.61
N GLY A 113 14.96 9.98 23.48
CA GLY A 113 15.70 8.95 24.18
C GLY A 113 15.75 7.68 23.32
N ALA A 114 16.92 7.41 22.75
CA ALA A 114 17.41 6.15 22.17
C ALA A 114 16.35 5.12 21.70
N SER A 115 16.36 4.82 20.40
CA SER A 115 15.73 3.66 19.78
C SER A 115 15.49 2.51 20.77
N ARG A 116 14.22 2.20 21.03
CA ARG A 116 13.77 1.10 21.91
C ARG A 116 14.18 -0.29 21.42
N PHE A 117 14.97 -0.37 20.35
CA PHE A 117 15.63 -1.59 19.92
C PHE A 117 16.76 -1.93 20.89
N ARG A 118 16.40 -2.58 22.00
CA ARG A 118 17.39 -3.16 22.92
C ARG A 118 18.10 -4.29 22.18
N MET A 119 19.34 -4.05 21.76
CA MET A 119 20.23 -5.12 21.34
C MET A 119 20.35 -6.08 22.53
N LEU A 120 19.83 -7.30 22.39
CA LEU A 120 20.06 -8.34 23.37
C LEU A 120 21.53 -8.72 23.25
N ASP A 121 22.30 -8.40 24.28
CA ASP A 121 23.71 -8.73 24.32
C ASP A 121 23.85 -10.26 24.16
N ALA A 122 24.48 -10.68 23.06
CA ALA A 122 24.63 -12.08 22.69
C ALA A 122 25.77 -12.73 23.48
N SER A 123 25.78 -12.52 24.80
CA SER A 123 26.77 -13.12 25.68
C SER A 123 26.67 -14.65 25.62
N ALA A 124 27.81 -15.33 25.71
CA ALA A 124 27.90 -16.79 25.66
C ALA A 124 26.98 -17.51 26.68
N ALA A 125 26.56 -16.81 27.74
CA ALA A 125 25.59 -17.27 28.73
C ALA A 125 24.19 -17.54 28.15
N ARG A 126 23.72 -16.76 27.17
CA ARG A 126 22.39 -16.95 26.54
C ARG A 126 22.36 -18.04 25.47
N ARG A 127 23.49 -18.35 24.83
CA ARG A 127 23.61 -19.47 23.86
C ARG A 127 23.36 -20.83 24.51
N ARG A 128 23.58 -20.98 25.81
CA ARG A 128 23.45 -22.25 26.54
C ARG A 128 22.00 -22.70 26.80
N ARG A 129 20.98 -21.88 26.51
CA ARG A 129 19.56 -22.23 26.64
C ARG A 129 18.86 -22.50 25.31
N ARG A 130 19.58 -22.99 24.30
CA ARG A 130 18.95 -23.59 23.11
C ARG A 130 18.59 -25.03 23.44
N THR A 131 17.44 -25.24 24.07
CA THR A 131 16.75 -26.53 23.91
C THR A 131 16.54 -26.72 22.41
N PRO A 132 16.91 -27.87 21.81
CA PRO A 132 16.61 -28.11 20.41
C PRO A 132 15.09 -27.97 20.25
N PHE A 133 14.69 -27.16 19.28
CA PHE A 133 13.29 -27.10 18.86
C PHE A 133 12.93 -28.53 18.43
N ARG A 134 12.03 -29.18 19.18
CA ARG A 134 11.45 -30.45 18.73
C ARG A 134 10.24 -30.08 17.89
N LEU A 135 10.33 -30.32 16.60
CA LEU A 135 9.14 -30.42 15.77
C LEU A 135 8.34 -31.61 16.29
N VAL A 136 7.13 -31.35 16.79
CA VAL A 136 6.17 -32.41 17.09
C VAL A 136 5.67 -32.89 15.73
N ALA A 137 6.08 -34.09 15.36
CA ALA A 137 5.53 -34.83 14.23
C ALA A 137 4.26 -35.57 14.67
#